data_AF-A0A821JJI5-F1
#
_entry.id   AF-A0A821JJI5-F1
#
_cell.length_a   1.000
_cell.length_b   1.000
_cell.length_c   1.000
_cell.angle_alpha   90.00
_cell.angle_beta   90.00
_cell.angle_gamma   90.00
#
_symmetry.space_group_name_H-M   'P 1'
#
loop_
_entity.id
_entity.type
_entity.pdbx_description
1 polymer ?
#
loop_
_entity_poly.entity_id
_entity_poly.type
_entity_poly.pdbx_seq_one_letter_code
_entity_poly.pdbx_strand_id
1 'polypeptide(L)' 'IHNSPTFTLQNIEILVLDEADRMLDEYYFEQMKEVITNCSRTRQTMLFSATMTDQIKDLIQVSLNR' A
#
# COMPACT_ATOMS: atom_id res chain seq x y z
N ILE A 1 10.64 4.25 7.45
CA ILE A 1 11.77 3.36 7.08
C ILE A 1 13.11 4.09 7.23
N HIS A 2 13.23 5.31 6.70
CA HIS A 2 14.45 6.15 6.77
C HIS A 2 14.99 6.44 8.17
N ASN A 3 14.13 6.49 9.21
CA ASN A 3 14.54 6.81 10.58
C ASN A 3 14.88 5.58 11.44
N SER A 4 14.91 4.39 10.86
CA SER A 4 15.26 3.15 11.57
C SER A 4 16.08 2.25 10.64
N PRO A 5 17.42 2.29 10.72
CA PRO A 5 18.33 1.62 9.78
C PRO A 5 18.17 0.10 9.70
N THR A 6 17.69 -0.54 10.77
CA THR A 6 17.41 -1.99 10.81
C THR A 6 15.96 -2.32 10.46
N PHE A 7 15.18 -1.29 10.12
CA PHE A 7 13.80 -1.24 9.62
C PHE A 7 13.56 -1.96 8.29
N THR A 8 12.93 -3.14 8.22
CA THR A 8 12.65 -3.85 6.95
C THR A 8 11.17 -4.17 6.77
N LEU A 9 10.67 -4.08 5.53
CA LEU A 9 9.35 -4.60 5.13
C LEU A 9 9.46 -5.78 4.13
N GLN A 10 10.69 -6.23 3.85
CA GLN A 10 11.00 -7.23 2.83
C GLN A 10 10.51 -8.64 3.19
N ASN A 11 10.18 -8.90 4.46
CA ASN A 11 9.67 -10.19 4.93
C ASN A 11 8.14 -10.21 5.07
N ILE A 12 7.44 -9.17 4.61
CA ILE A 12 5.97 -9.14 4.66
C ILE A 12 5.41 -10.05 3.56
N GLU A 13 4.67 -11.07 3.98
CA GLU A 13 3.98 -12.01 3.09
C GLU A 13 2.53 -11.59 2.79
N ILE A 14 1.89 -10.83 3.68
CA ILE A 14 0.51 -10.38 3.54
C ILE A 14 0.42 -8.88 3.84
N LEU A 15 -0.11 -8.12 2.89
CA LEU A 15 -0.40 -6.69 3.03
C LEU A 15 -1.91 -6.47 2.95
N VAL A 16 -2.49 -5.85 3.98
CA VAL A 16 -3.90 -5.47 4.01
C VAL A 16 -4.01 -3.95 4.05
N LEU A 17 -4.79 -3.39 3.13
CA LEU A 17 -5.13 -1.97 3.07
C LEU A 17 -6.60 -1.82 3.42
N ASP A 18 -6.92 -1.23 4.57
CA ASP A 18 -8.29 -1.02 5.06
C ASP A 18 -8.65 0.47 5.01
N GLU A 19 -9.93 0.81 4.88
CA GLU A 19 -10.41 2.19 4.65
C GLU A 19 -9.60 2.93 3.57
N ALA A 20 -9.33 2.26 2.44
CA ALA A 20 -8.41 2.78 1.42
C ALA A 20 -8.91 4.08 0.77
N ASP A 21 -10.22 4.35 0.77
CA ASP A 21 -10.80 5.62 0.37
C ASP A 21 -10.38 6.78 1.29
N ARG A 22 -10.47 6.59 2.60
CA ARG A 22 -10.05 7.63 3.57
C ARG A 22 -8.56 7.92 3.51
N MET A 23 -7.72 6.90 3.34
CA MET A 23 -6.28 7.12 3.23
C MET A 23 -5.91 8.02 2.04
N LEU A 24 -6.70 8.00 0.97
CA LEU A 24 -6.47 8.83 -0.22
C LEU A 24 -6.99 10.25 -0.03
N ASP A 25 -8.14 10.42 0.62
CA ASP A 25 -8.70 11.73 0.97
C ASP A 25 -7.78 12.52 1.90
N GLU A 26 -7.03 11.84 2.77
CA GLU A 26 -6.05 12.45 3.67
C GLU A 26 -4.68 12.73 3.01
N TYR A 27 -4.61 12.65 1.66
CA TYR A 27 -3.40 12.89 0.86
C TYR A 27 -2.23 11.92 1.17
N TYR A 28 -2.50 10.71 1.67
CA TYR A 28 -1.46 9.73 1.98
C TYR A 28 -1.01 8.86 0.80
N PHE A 29 -1.46 9.17 -0.43
CA PHE A 29 -1.18 8.35 -1.60
C PHE A 29 0.33 8.06 -1.79
N GLU A 30 1.18 9.08 -1.69
CA GLU A 30 2.62 8.91 -1.89
C GLU A 30 3.27 8.10 -0.75
N GLN A 31 2.82 8.29 0.50
CA GLN A 31 3.28 7.52 1.65
C GLN A 31 2.86 6.05 1.53
N MET A 32 1.62 5.78 1.12
CA MET A 32 1.15 4.42 0.87
C MET A 32 1.96 3.75 -0.23
N LYS A 33 2.17 4.45 -1.35
CA LYS A 33 2.99 3.98 -2.46
C LYS A 33 4.41 3.66 -2.01
N GLU A 34 5.01 4.48 -1.15
CA GLU A 34 6.31 4.20 -0.56
C GLU A 34 6.30 2.91 0.27
N VAL A 35 5.33 2.75 1.18
CA VAL A 35 5.20 1.52 2.00
C VAL A 35 5.04 0.28 1.11
N ILE A 36 4.10 0.31 0.17
CA ILE A 36 3.80 -0.76 -0.79
C ILE A 36 5.04 -1.15 -1.61
N THR A 37 5.85 -0.15 -2.00
CA THR A 37 7.07 -0.34 -2.80
C THR A 37 8.21 -0.96 -1.99
N ASN A 38 8.24 -0.72 -0.68
CA ASN A 38 9.25 -1.27 0.22
C ASN A 38 8.90 -2.68 0.74
N CYS A 39 7.63 -3.08 0.66
CA CYS A 39 7.21 -4.46 0.95
C CYS A 39 7.71 -5.46 -0.11
N SER A 40 7.80 -6.74 0.28
CA SER A 40 8.16 -7.84 -0.63
C SER A 40 7.30 -7.89 -1.90
N ARG A 41 7.89 -8.30 -3.03
CA ARG A 41 7.13 -8.52 -4.29
C ARG A 41 6.29 -9.78 -4.22
N THR A 42 6.81 -10.83 -3.58
CA THR A 42 6.09 -12.07 -3.33
C THR A 42 5.27 -11.92 -2.06
N ARG A 43 4.14 -11.21 -2.18
CA ARG A 43 3.17 -11.05 -1.10
C ARG A 43 1.76 -11.14 -1.63
N GLN A 44 0.83 -11.53 -0.78
CA GLN A 44 -0.59 -11.38 -1.03
C GLN A 44 -1.02 -9.98 -0.60
N THR A 45 -1.68 -9.24 -1.49
CA THR A 45 -2.28 -7.95 -1.15
C THR A 45 -3.80 -8.08 -1.11
N MET A 46 -4.44 -7.57 -0.07
CA MET A 46 -5.89 -7.38 0.03
C MET A 46 -6.20 -5.90 0.28
N LEU A 47 -7.25 -5.39 -0.39
CA LEU A 47 -7.71 -4.02 -0.23
C LEU A 47 -9.20 -4.02 0.11
N PHE A 48 -9.55 -3.28 1.16
CA PHE A 48 -10.90 -3.05 1.64
C PHE A 48 -11.17 -1.54 1.60
N SER A 49 -12.30 -1.18 1.02
CA SER A 49 -12.72 0.22 0.87
C SER A 49 -14.24 0.28 0.80
N ALA A 50 -14.83 1.33 1.39
CA ALA A 50 -16.27 1.55 1.31
C ALA A 50 -16.67 2.13 -0.06
N THR A 51 -15.78 2.88 -0.68
CA THR A 51 -15.98 3.47 -2.01
C THR A 51 -14.89 3.06 -3.00
N MET A 52 -15.19 3.15 -4.30
CA MET A 52 -14.26 2.86 -5.39
C MET A 52 -14.07 4.12 -6.24
N THR A 53 -12.90 4.75 -6.10
CA THR A 53 -12.50 5.94 -6.87
C THR A 53 -11.40 5.57 -7.86
N ASP A 54 -11.12 6.44 -8.84
CA ASP A 54 -10.04 6.18 -9.80
C ASP A 54 -8.66 6.14 -9.13
N GLN A 55 -8.46 6.93 -8.06
CA GLN A 55 -7.24 6.89 -7.25
C GLN A 55 -7.03 5.54 -6.54
N ILE A 56 -8.13 4.88 -6.09
CA ILE A 56 -8.05 3.52 -5.53
C ILE A 56 -7.64 2.52 -6.61
N LYS A 57 -8.18 2.66 -7.83
CA LYS A 57 -7.79 1.78 -8.94
C LYS A 57 -6.31 1.93 -9.29
N ASP A 58 -5.79 3.15 -9.25
CA ASP A 58 -4.36 3.41 -9.45
C ASP A 58 -3.51 2.76 -8.34
N LEU A 59 -3.94 2.87 -7.08
CA LEU A 59 -3.28 2.23 -5.95
C LEU A 59 -3.28 0.68 -6.08
N ILE A 60 -4.40 0.11 -6.53
CA ILE A 60 -4.53 -1.32 -6.81
C ILE A 60 -3.54 -1.74 -7.91
N GLN A 61 -3.44 -0.98 -9.00
CA GLN A 61 -2.46 -1.28 -10.05
C GLN A 61 -1.03 -1.28 -9.52
N VAL A 62 -0.66 -0.32 -8.69
CA VAL A 62 0.68 -0.25 -8.08
C VAL A 62 0.94 -1.46 -7.17
N SER A 63 -0.07 -1.94 -6.45
CA SER A 63 0.08 -3.02 -5.48
C SER A 63 -0.01 -4.44 -6.07
N LEU A 64 -0.70 -4.62 -7.20
CA LEU A 64 -0.94 -5.92 -7.84
C LEU A 64 -0.05 -6.18 -9.07
N ASN A 65 0.33 -5.17 -9.85
CA ASN A 65 1.08 -5.36 -11.10
C ASN A 65 2.58 -5.10 -10.93
N ARG A 66 3.27 -6.01 -10.24
CA ARG A 66 4.74 -5.97 -10.14
C ARG A 66 5.43 -7.31 -10.19
#